data_AF-A0A9D5ZX76-F1
#
_entry.id   AF-A0A9D5ZX76-F1
#
_cell.length_a   1.000
_cell.length_b   1.000
_cell.length_c   1.000
_cell.angle_alpha   90.00
_cell.angle_beta   90.00
_cell.angle_gamma   90.00
#
_symmetry.space_group_name_H-M   'P 1'
#
loop_
_entity.id
_entity.type
_entity.pdbx_description
1 polymer ?
#
loop_
_entity_poly.entity_id
_entity_poly.type
_entity_poly.pdbx_seq_one_letter_code
_entity_poly.pdbx_strand_id
1 'polypeptide(L)' 'MSDQLKDIEMLYRTAFEKYGAIALWSSRPVPNPTRADAMAITRALRTHGGMNGRRLAEQIEEACSATH' A
#
# COMPACT_ATOMS: atom_id res chain seq x y z
N MET A 1 8.45 -15.13 -7.84
CA MET A 1 7.25 -14.52 -8.45
C MET A 1 6.07 -14.48 -7.46
N SER A 2 5.82 -15.52 -6.66
CA SER A 2 4.69 -15.56 -5.71
C SER A 2 4.89 -14.79 -4.40
N ASP A 3 6.13 -14.66 -3.90
CA ASP A 3 6.39 -13.98 -2.62
C ASP A 3 6.19 -12.46 -2.70
N GLN A 4 6.51 -11.84 -3.83
CA GLN A 4 6.37 -10.40 -4.04
C GLN A 4 4.91 -9.93 -3.99
N LEU A 5 3.97 -10.74 -4.49
CA LEU A 5 2.54 -10.43 -4.41
C LEU A 5 2.02 -10.51 -2.97
N LYS A 6 2.55 -11.46 -2.18
CA LYS A 6 2.23 -11.57 -0.75
C LYS A 6 2.79 -10.38 0.05
N ASP A 7 3.98 -9.91 -0.30
CA ASP A 7 4.56 -8.71 0.32
C ASP A 7 3.71 -7.47 0.01
N ILE A 8 3.28 -7.28 -1.24
CA ILE A 8 2.38 -6.19 -1.62
C ILE A 8 1.04 -6.31 -0.87
N GLU A 9 0.48 -7.51 -0.75
CA GLU A 9 -0.77 -7.74 -0.01
C GLU A 9 -0.62 -7.40 1.48
N MET A 10 0.46 -7.83 2.13
CA MET A 10 0.74 -7.50 3.53
C MET A 10 0.94 -5.99 3.73
N LEU A 11 1.71 -5.34 2.85
CA LEU A 11 1.94 -3.89 2.93
C LEU A 11 0.65 -3.11 2.69
N TYR A 12 -0.18 -3.53 1.73
CA TYR A 12 -1.50 -2.95 1.47
C TYR A 12 -2.42 -3.09 2.70
N ARG A 13 -2.52 -4.29 3.28
CA ARG A 13 -3.35 -4.53 4.48
C ARG A 13 -2.86 -3.70 5.66
N THR A 14 -1.55 -3.62 5.88
CA THR A 14 -0.95 -2.80 6.95
C THR A 14 -1.24 -1.32 6.74
N ALA A 15 -1.16 -0.84 5.50
CA ALA A 15 -1.52 0.53 5.14
C ALA A 15 -3.01 0.79 5.38
N PHE A 16 -3.87 -0.16 5.01
CA PHE A 16 -5.31 -0.08 5.22
C PHE A 16 -5.66 -0.08 6.71
N GLU A 17 -5.03 -0.90 7.54
CA GLU A 17 -5.31 -0.95 8.97
C GLU A 17 -4.90 0.35 9.67
N LYS A 18 -3.74 0.91 9.31
CA LYS A 18 -3.20 2.12 9.93
C LYS A 18 -3.82 3.42 9.40
N TYR A 19 -4.22 3.45 8.13
CA TYR A 19 -4.62 4.67 7.44
C TYR A 19 -5.94 4.55 6.67
N GLY A 20 -6.62 3.41 6.70
CA GLY A 20 -7.68 3.02 5.75
C GLY A 20 -8.83 4.01 5.59
N ALA A 21 -9.28 4.65 6.68
CA ALA A 21 -10.33 5.67 6.58
C ALA A 21 -9.85 6.98 5.92
N ILE A 22 -8.56 7.29 6.01
CA ILE A 22 -7.96 8.53 5.49
C ILE A 22 -7.40 8.32 4.07
N ALA A 23 -6.92 7.11 3.77
CA ALA A 23 -6.12 6.84 2.58
C ALA A 23 -6.90 6.31 1.37
N LEU A 24 -8.01 5.58 1.57
CA LEU A 24 -8.66 4.85 0.48
C LEU A 24 -10.10 5.23 0.19
N TRP A 25 -10.74 6.05 1.04
CA TRP A 25 -12.17 6.39 0.92
C TRP A 25 -13.08 5.16 0.75
N SER A 26 -12.58 3.96 1.09
CA SER A 26 -13.27 2.69 1.03
C SER A 26 -13.27 2.11 2.44
N SER A 27 -14.45 1.72 2.90
CA SER A 27 -14.65 1.09 4.21
C SER A 27 -14.24 -0.38 4.24
N ARG A 28 -13.86 -0.97 3.10
CA ARG A 28 -13.45 -2.38 3.00
C ARG A 28 -12.13 -2.54 2.22
N PRO A 29 -11.20 -3.38 2.73
CA PRO A 29 -9.98 -3.73 2.00
C PRO A 29 -10.30 -4.59 0.78
N VAL A 30 -9.57 -4.38 -0.31
CA VAL A 30 -9.67 -5.22 -1.52
C VAL A 30 -9.06 -6.61 -1.23
N PRO A 31 -9.75 -7.72 -1.55
CA PRO A 31 -9.30 -9.07 -1.18
C PRO A 31 -8.06 -9.55 -1.94
N ASN A 32 -7.84 -9.08 -3.17
CA ASN A 32 -6.62 -9.31 -3.94
C ASN A 32 -6.11 -7.96 -4.47
N PRO A 33 -5.38 -7.19 -3.65
CA PRO A 33 -4.89 -5.89 -4.06
C PRO A 33 -3.89 -6.06 -5.19
N THR A 34 -4.15 -5.39 -6.30
CA THR A 34 -3.20 -5.31 -7.41
C THR A 34 -2.11 -4.30 -7.09
N ARG A 35 -1.04 -4.30 -7.89
CA ARG A 35 -0.01 -3.25 -7.86
C ARG A 35 -0.58 -1.84 -8.00
N ALA A 36 -1.62 -1.69 -8.82
CA ALA A 36 -2.30 -0.42 -8.99
C ALA A 36 -3.00 0.02 -7.70
N ASP A 37 -3.64 -0.91 -6.98
CA ASP A 37 -4.31 -0.62 -5.70
C ASP A 37 -3.30 -0.23 -4.61
N ALA A 38 -2.15 -0.91 -4.57
CA ALA A 38 -1.07 -0.58 -3.66
C ALA A 38 -0.45 0.80 -3.97
N MET A 39 -0.27 1.12 -5.26
CA MET A 39 0.18 2.45 -5.70
C MET A 39 -0.86 3.56 -5.49
N ALA A 40 -2.16 3.24 -5.44
CA ALA A 40 -3.18 4.22 -5.08
C ALA A 40 -3.03 4.61 -3.60
N ILE A 41 -2.77 3.63 -2.73
CA ILE A 41 -2.50 3.84 -1.30
C ILE A 41 -1.25 4.71 -1.08
N THR A 42 -0.16 4.49 -1.82
CA THR A 42 1.11 5.23 -1.59
C THR A 42 0.95 6.73 -1.74
N ARG A 43 0.15 7.19 -2.71
CA ARG A 43 -0.16 8.61 -2.90
C ARG A 43 -0.86 9.20 -1.68
N ALA A 44 -1.83 8.48 -1.13
CA ALA A 44 -2.55 8.94 0.04
C ALA A 44 -1.69 8.90 1.31
N LEU A 45 -0.83 7.89 1.46
CA LEU A 45 0.14 7.80 2.56
C LEU A 45 1.15 8.95 2.57
N ARG A 46 1.60 9.41 1.40
CA ARG A 46 2.52 10.55 1.31
C ARG A 46 1.88 11.87 1.76
N THR A 47 0.59 12.03 1.50
CA THR A 47 -0.16 13.24 1.83
C THR A 47 -0.66 13.24 3.27
N HIS A 48 -1.14 12.09 3.76
CA HIS A 48 -1.87 12.00 5.04
C HIS A 48 -1.16 11.18 6.12
N GLY A 49 -0.22 10.31 5.75
CA GLY A 49 0.39 9.38 6.70
C GLY A 49 1.65 9.91 7.41
N GLY A 50 2.07 11.13 7.11
CA GLY A 50 3.26 11.74 7.72
C GLY A 50 4.54 10.91 7.48
N MET A 51 5.46 10.93 8.44
CA MET A 51 6.76 10.28 8.30
C MET A 51 6.65 8.74 8.22
N ASN A 52 5.76 8.14 9.02
CA ASN A 52 5.49 6.71 9.00
C ASN A 52 4.77 6.27 7.72
N GLY A 53 3.85 7.08 7.20
CA GLY A 53 3.16 6.84 5.93
C GLY A 53 4.11 6.90 4.75
N ARG A 54 5.02 7.88 4.72
CA ARG A 54 6.08 7.95 3.69
C ARG A 54 6.94 6.69 3.66
N ARG A 55 7.40 6.22 4.81
CA ARG A 55 8.22 4.98 4.89
C ARG A 55 7.45 3.75 4.42
N LEU A 56 6.15 3.69 4.68
CA LEU A 56 5.30 2.60 4.21
C LEU A 56 5.05 2.70 2.69
N ALA A 57 4.91 3.93 2.17
CA ALA A 57 4.80 4.17 0.74
C ALA A 57 6.06 3.76 -0.02
N GLU A 58 7.25 4.09 0.51
CA GLU A 58 8.52 3.68 -0.09
C GLU A 58 8.64 2.15 -0.19
N GLN A 59 8.27 1.41 0.86
CA GLN A 59 8.28 -0.06 0.83
C GLN A 59 7.33 -0.65 -0.23
N ILE A 60 6.14 -0.06 -0.39
CA ILE A 60 5.19 -0.49 -1.43
C ILE A 60 5.75 -0.21 -2.82
N GLU A 61 6.41 0.92 -3.02
CA GLU A 61 7.02 1.29 -4.30
C GLU A 61 8.21 0.40 -4.64
N GLU A 62 9.08 0.07 -3.69
CA GLU A 62 10.16 -0.89 -3.88
C GLU A 62 9.61 -2.27 -4.25
N ALA A 63 8.61 -2.76 -3.52
CA ALA A 63 7.95 -4.03 -3.82
C ALA A 63 7.28 -4.04 -5.21
N CYS A 64 6.78 -2.88 -5.68
CA CYS A 64 6.24 -2.72 -7.03
C CYS A 64 7.33 -2.57 -8.11
N SER A 65 8.47 -1.96 -7.78
CA SER A 65 9.56 -1.63 -8.72
C SER A 65 10.52 -2.79 -8.95
N ALA A 66 10.62 -3.75 -8.02
CA ALA A 66 11.43 -4.97 -8.13
C ALA A 66 10.91 -5.97 -9.19
N THR A 67 10.33 -5.48 -10.28
CA THR A 67 9.80 -6.25 -11.42
C THR A 67 10.25 -5.65 -12.75
N HIS A 68 11.23 -4.75 -12.71
CA HIS A 68 11.93 -4.30 -13.91
C HIS A 68 13.21 -5.09 -14.09
#